data_AF-A0A1G2THW7-F1
#
_entry.id   AF-A0A1G2THW7-F1
#
_cell.length_a   1.000
_cell.length_b   1.000
_cell.length_c   1.000
_cell.angle_alpha   90.00
_cell.angle_beta   90.00
_cell.angle_gamma   90.00
#
_symmetry.space_group_name_H-M   'P 1'
#
loop_
_entity.id
_entity.type
_entity.pdbx_description
1 polymer ?
#
loop_
_entity_poly.entity_id
_entity_poly.type
_entity_poly.pdbx_seq_one_letter_code
_entity_poly.pdbx_strand_id
1 'polypeptide(L)'
;MKKQDRWWYRLVQVVFCLFVIISIGIGVASIIASIPELNTYSSGYRLKCADGTLRGNFTGAELNYSNTDIDDDSGRAMARFACSNPTLTSDEFYTAYAKYQAETKIHSFSKNYEIVLERKEYYGTWWDVLIAVVVSIVSIPLITSLVRAVFLYVAFEEPFKENMLVLKKYLAR
;
A
#
# COMPACT_ATOMS: atom_id res chain seq x y z
N MET A 1 9.81 -50.00 -24.71
CA MET A 1 9.07 -48.90 -24.04
C MET A 1 9.15 -47.66 -24.92
N LYS A 2 8.01 -47.19 -25.46
CA LYS A 2 7.96 -45.97 -26.27
C LYS A 2 8.27 -44.77 -25.37
N LYS A 3 9.20 -43.93 -25.80
CA LYS A 3 9.56 -42.66 -25.16
C LYS A 3 8.35 -41.73 -25.30
N GLN A 4 7.46 -41.74 -24.32
CA GLN A 4 6.28 -40.89 -24.31
C GLN A 4 6.75 -39.46 -24.06
N ASP A 5 6.58 -38.58 -25.04
CA ASP A 5 7.02 -37.20 -24.96
C ASP A 5 6.30 -36.48 -23.82
N ARG A 6 7.05 -36.17 -22.76
CA ARG A 6 6.54 -35.55 -21.52
C ARG A 6 6.43 -34.03 -21.64
N TRP A 7 5.94 -33.53 -22.78
CA TRP A 7 5.81 -32.09 -23.03
C TRP A 7 4.90 -31.41 -21.99
N TRP A 8 3.88 -32.13 -21.52
CA TRP A 8 2.95 -31.67 -20.49
C TRP A 8 3.65 -31.36 -19.15
N TYR A 9 4.76 -32.03 -18.83
CA TYR A 9 5.52 -31.75 -17.61
C TYR A 9 6.15 -30.35 -17.64
N ARG A 10 6.73 -29.99 -18.79
CA ARG A 10 7.30 -28.65 -18.99
C ARG A 10 6.20 -27.60 -18.92
N LEU A 11 5.02 -27.90 -19.46
CA LEU A 11 3.85 -27.01 -19.36
C LEU A 11 3.44 -26.79 -17.89
N VAL A 12 3.25 -27.85 -17.11
CA VAL A 12 2.86 -27.75 -15.69
C VAL A 12 3.90 -26.98 -14.88
N GLN A 13 5.19 -27.23 -15.12
CA GLN A 13 6.27 -26.52 -14.45
C GLN A 13 6.29 -25.04 -14.81
N VAL A 14 6.08 -24.68 -16.08
CA VAL A 14 5.98 -23.28 -16.52
C VAL A 14 4.77 -22.59 -15.90
N VAL A 15 3.60 -23.24 -15.87
CA VAL A 15 2.38 -22.70 -15.24
C VAL A 15 2.60 -22.47 -13.74
N PHE A 16 3.25 -23.40 -13.05
CA PHE A 16 3.58 -23.25 -11.62
C PHE A 16 4.55 -22.09 -11.37
N CYS A 17 5.62 -21.97 -12.18
CA CYS A 17 6.55 -20.84 -12.07
C CYS A 17 5.84 -19.50 -12.31
N LEU A 18 4.96 -19.41 -13.32
CA LEU A 18 4.17 -18.20 -13.58
C LEU A 18 3.26 -17.86 -12.40
N PHE A 19 2.59 -18.86 -11.82
CA PHE A 19 1.75 -18.67 -10.63
C PHE A 19 2.55 -18.08 -9.46
N VAL A 20 3.73 -18.65 -9.15
CA VAL A 20 4.59 -18.15 -8.07
C VAL A 20 5.03 -16.70 -8.32
N ILE A 21 5.44 -16.37 -9.55
CA ILE A 21 5.85 -15.00 -9.91
C ILE A 21 4.67 -14.02 -9.73
N ILE A 22 3.47 -14.40 -10.16
CA ILE A 22 2.26 -13.58 -9.99
C ILE A 22 1.93 -13.38 -8.51
N SER A 23 2.00 -14.44 -7.69
CA SER A 23 1.76 -14.33 -6.24
C SER A 23 2.76 -13.40 -5.55
N ILE A 24 4.04 -13.48 -5.92
CA ILE A 24 5.07 -12.55 -5.42
C ILE A 24 4.74 -11.12 -5.86
N GLY A 25 4.38 -10.92 -7.13
CA GLY A 25 4.00 -9.61 -7.66
C GLY A 25 2.81 -8.98 -6.92
N ILE A 26 1.78 -9.78 -6.64
CA ILE A 26 0.63 -9.34 -5.82
C ILE A 26 1.08 -8.98 -4.41
N GLY A 27 1.92 -9.79 -3.77
CA GLY A 27 2.44 -9.49 -2.43
C GLY A 27 3.20 -8.18 -2.37
N VAL A 28 4.06 -7.91 -3.36
CA VAL A 28 4.80 -6.65 -3.48
C VAL A 28 3.85 -5.47 -3.72
N ALA A 29 2.89 -5.62 -4.64
CA ALA A 29 1.90 -4.57 -4.92
C ALA A 29 1.07 -4.22 -3.68
N SER A 30 0.66 -5.23 -2.90
CA SER A 30 -0.05 -5.01 -1.64
C SER A 30 0.79 -4.26 -0.63
N ILE A 31 2.08 -4.59 -0.47
CA ILE A 31 2.99 -3.85 0.42
C ILE A 31 3.10 -2.38 -0.01
N ILE A 32 3.26 -2.11 -1.31
CA ILE A 32 3.35 -0.75 -1.83
C ILE A 32 2.05 0.02 -1.59
N ALA A 33 0.90 -0.60 -1.87
CA ALA A 33 -0.42 -0.01 -1.63
C ALA A 33 -0.71 0.24 -0.14
N SER A 34 0.04 -0.42 0.75
CA SER A 34 -0.10 -0.26 2.21
C SER A 34 0.80 0.82 2.78
N ILE A 35 1.67 1.42 1.96
CA ILE A 35 2.44 2.58 2.38
C ILE A 35 1.43 3.72 2.58
N PRO A 36 1.28 4.26 3.80
CA PRO A 36 0.42 5.40 4.04
C PRO A 36 0.71 6.54 3.07
N GLU A 37 -0.31 6.99 2.36
CA GLU A 37 -0.32 8.35 1.83
C GLU A 37 -0.37 9.34 3.01
N LEU A 38 0.17 10.55 2.83
CA LEU A 38 0.26 11.53 3.90
C LEU A 38 -1.12 11.88 4.51
N ASN A 39 -2.18 11.73 3.71
CA ASN A 39 -3.59 11.92 4.06
C ASN A 39 -4.14 10.84 5.04
N THR A 40 -3.50 9.67 5.16
CA THR A 40 -3.96 8.56 6.02
C THR A 40 -3.48 8.67 7.46
N TYR A 41 -2.54 9.59 7.72
CA TYR A 41 -2.18 9.93 9.08
C TYR A 41 -3.29 10.78 9.70
N SER A 42 -3.96 10.25 10.72
CA SER A 42 -4.89 11.01 11.58
C SER A 42 -4.16 12.06 12.45
N SER A 43 -2.85 12.26 12.26
CA SER A 43 -2.07 13.19 13.06
C SER A 43 -2.15 14.61 12.50
N GLY A 44 -2.04 15.58 13.40
CA GLY A 44 -1.79 16.96 13.02
C GLY A 44 -0.42 17.06 12.35
N TYR A 45 -0.33 17.85 11.29
CA TYR A 45 0.94 18.26 10.71
C TYR A 45 1.12 19.77 10.88
N ARG A 46 2.39 20.18 10.82
CA ARG A 46 2.82 21.57 10.81
C ARG A 46 3.60 21.83 9.55
N LEU A 47 3.40 23.01 8.96
CA LEU A 47 4.19 23.48 7.84
C LEU A 47 5.41 24.20 8.39
N LYS A 48 6.60 23.78 7.98
CA LYS A 48 7.85 24.48 8.24
C LYS A 48 8.17 25.37 7.05
N CYS A 49 8.15 26.67 7.26
CA CYS A 49 8.40 27.65 6.21
C CYS A 49 9.90 27.86 5.97
N ALA A 50 10.26 28.56 4.90
CA ALA A 50 11.66 28.82 4.54
C ALA A 50 12.46 29.57 5.64
N ASP A 51 11.78 30.33 6.49
CA ASP A 51 12.35 31.01 7.65
C ASP A 51 12.48 30.10 8.89
N GLY A 52 12.10 28.83 8.78
CA GLY A 52 12.10 27.85 9.87
C GLY A 52 10.88 27.93 10.80
N THR A 53 9.93 28.84 10.56
CA THR A 53 8.72 28.95 11.40
C THR A 53 7.80 27.75 11.17
N LEU A 54 7.23 27.24 12.27
CA LEU A 54 6.25 26.15 12.23
C LEU A 54 4.83 26.72 12.27
N ARG A 55 4.02 26.34 11.28
CA ARG A 55 2.66 26.83 11.04
C ARG A 55 1.64 25.72 11.12
N GLY A 56 0.57 25.99 11.87
CA GLY A 56 -0.62 25.16 11.94
C GLY A 56 -0.58 23.98 12.92
N ASN A 57 -1.76 23.36 13.05
CA ASN A 57 -2.10 22.03 13.56
C ASN A 57 -3.20 21.51 12.62
N PHE A 58 -2.92 21.57 11.33
CA PHE A 58 -3.93 21.22 10.35
C PHE A 58 -4.15 19.71 10.43
N THR A 59 -5.40 19.29 10.45
CA THR A 59 -5.71 17.85 10.44
C THR A 59 -5.43 17.27 9.04
N GLY A 60 -5.03 16.00 8.95
CA GLY A 60 -4.89 15.27 7.66
C GLY A 60 -6.03 15.51 6.66
N ALA A 61 -7.24 15.72 7.19
CA ALA A 61 -8.45 16.03 6.45
C ALA A 61 -8.58 17.51 6.00
N GLU A 62 -7.97 18.46 6.71
CA GLU A 62 -8.04 19.90 6.41
C GLU A 62 -7.17 20.34 5.23
N LEU A 63 -6.04 19.67 4.97
CA LEU A 63 -5.37 19.78 3.65
C LEU A 63 -6.02 18.88 2.59
N ASN A 64 -7.02 18.08 2.97
CA ASN A 64 -7.84 17.28 2.07
C ASN A 64 -9.24 17.90 1.91
N TYR A 65 -9.31 19.21 1.61
CA TYR A 65 -10.56 19.78 1.13
C TYR A 65 -10.76 19.28 -0.31
N SER A 66 -11.43 18.12 -0.45
CA SER A 66 -11.89 17.49 -1.71
C SER A 66 -10.93 16.60 -2.50
N ASN A 67 -10.27 15.64 -1.86
CA ASN A 67 -9.48 14.60 -2.55
C ASN A 67 -8.21 15.16 -3.21
N THR A 68 -7.67 16.23 -2.62
CA THR A 68 -6.47 16.90 -3.08
C THR A 68 -5.33 16.47 -2.18
N ASP A 69 -4.47 15.61 -2.72
CA ASP A 69 -3.14 15.42 -2.16
C ASP A 69 -2.51 16.79 -1.91
N ILE A 70 -1.65 16.92 -0.91
CA ILE A 70 -0.85 18.13 -0.72
C ILE A 70 0.01 18.44 -1.95
N ASP A 71 0.29 17.41 -2.74
CA ASP A 71 0.90 17.52 -4.06
C ASP A 71 -0.08 17.95 -5.17
N ASP A 72 -1.30 18.34 -4.84
CA ASP A 72 -2.18 19.13 -5.72
C ASP A 72 -1.90 20.65 -5.59
N ASP A 73 -2.26 21.40 -6.62
CA ASP A 73 -2.07 22.85 -6.68
C ASP A 73 -2.82 23.61 -5.58
N SER A 74 -3.98 23.10 -5.16
CA SER A 74 -4.77 23.65 -4.05
C SER A 74 -4.02 23.54 -2.70
N GLY A 75 -3.56 22.35 -2.33
CA GLY A 75 -2.78 22.09 -1.12
C GLY A 75 -1.47 22.88 -1.08
N ARG A 76 -0.76 22.98 -2.22
CA ARG A 76 0.41 23.85 -2.36
C ARG A 76 0.10 25.32 -2.15
N ALA A 77 -1.02 25.81 -2.68
CA ALA A 77 -1.42 27.22 -2.54
C ALA A 77 -1.76 27.56 -1.08
N MET A 78 -2.46 26.66 -0.38
CA MET A 78 -2.76 26.83 1.05
C MET A 78 -1.49 26.89 1.89
N ALA A 79 -0.57 25.95 1.68
CA ALA A 79 0.67 25.89 2.43
C ALA A 79 1.54 27.14 2.24
N ARG A 80 1.59 27.67 1.01
CA ARG A 80 2.26 28.95 0.72
C ARG A 80 1.58 30.12 1.42
N PHE A 81 0.25 30.20 1.34
CA PHE A 81 -0.49 31.29 1.97
C PHE A 81 -0.24 31.32 3.48
N ALA A 82 -0.14 30.15 4.12
CA ALA A 82 0.21 30.02 5.54
C ALA A 82 1.63 30.54 5.85
N CYS A 83 2.60 30.22 4.99
CA CYS A 83 3.99 30.67 5.17
C CYS A 83 4.21 32.15 4.82
N SER A 84 3.44 32.69 3.88
CA SER A 84 3.52 34.11 3.49
C SER A 84 2.77 35.04 4.44
N ASN A 85 1.87 34.53 5.27
CA ASN A 85 1.11 35.32 6.24
C ASN A 85 1.36 34.92 7.71
N PRO A 86 2.59 35.20 8.22
CA PRO A 86 3.02 35.28 9.61
C PRO A 86 2.03 35.35 10.75
N THR A 87 1.11 36.26 10.56
CA THR A 87 0.44 36.94 11.67
C THR A 87 -0.97 36.43 11.85
N LEU A 88 -1.46 35.62 10.90
CA LEU A 88 -2.80 35.05 10.96
C LEU A 88 -2.87 33.98 12.04
N THR A 89 -3.85 34.11 12.92
CA THR A 89 -4.28 33.02 13.80
C THR A 89 -4.96 31.92 12.98
N SER A 90 -5.09 30.71 13.54
CA SER A 90 -5.77 29.60 12.86
C SER A 90 -7.20 29.95 12.43
N ASP A 91 -7.91 30.75 13.23
CA ASP A 91 -9.30 31.15 12.96
C ASP A 91 -9.39 32.18 11.83
N GLU A 92 -8.45 33.12 11.77
CA GLU A 92 -8.37 34.14 10.71
C GLU A 92 -7.86 33.54 9.39
N PHE A 93 -7.04 32.50 9.46
CA PHE A 93 -6.42 31.85 8.31
C PHE A 93 -7.45 31.38 7.28
N TYR A 94 -8.45 30.60 7.72
CA TYR A 94 -9.43 30.00 6.81
C TYR A 94 -10.25 31.06 6.06
N THR A 95 -10.66 32.11 6.76
CA THR A 95 -11.42 33.22 6.19
C THR A 95 -10.58 33.99 5.17
N ALA A 96 -9.32 34.28 5.50
CA ALA A 96 -8.40 34.99 4.61
C ALA A 96 -8.02 34.15 3.38
N TYR A 97 -7.85 32.84 3.55
CA TYR A 97 -7.52 31.93 2.47
C TYR A 97 -8.68 31.72 1.49
N ALA A 98 -9.93 31.64 1.99
CA ALA A 98 -11.11 31.56 1.13
C ALA A 98 -11.26 32.79 0.23
N LYS A 99 -10.96 33.99 0.76
CA LYS A 99 -10.91 35.23 -0.03
C LYS A 99 -9.79 35.21 -1.07
N TYR A 100 -8.59 34.78 -0.67
CA TYR A 100 -7.45 34.63 -1.59
C TYR A 100 -7.74 33.69 -2.76
N GLN A 101 -8.44 32.57 -2.53
CA GLN A 101 -8.85 31.65 -3.59
C GLN A 101 -9.83 32.29 -4.58
N ALA A 102 -10.75 33.13 -4.12
CA ALA A 102 -11.72 33.80 -4.99
C ALA A 102 -11.07 34.86 -5.90
N GLU A 103 -9.94 35.43 -5.49
CA GLU A 103 -9.28 36.54 -6.16
C GLU A 103 -8.16 36.11 -7.11
N THR A 104 -7.63 34.88 -6.99
CA THR A 104 -6.41 34.46 -7.69
C THR A 104 -6.60 33.22 -8.56
N LYS A 105 -6.23 33.29 -9.85
CA LYS A 105 -5.98 32.09 -10.67
C LYS A 105 -4.62 31.52 -10.27
N ILE A 106 -4.60 30.33 -9.68
CA ILE A 106 -3.40 29.69 -9.13
C ILE A 106 -2.38 29.48 -10.25
N HIS A 107 -1.30 30.26 -10.25
CA HIS A 107 -0.13 30.01 -11.10
C HIS A 107 0.85 29.07 -10.39
N SER A 108 1.59 28.29 -11.16
CA SER A 108 2.65 27.41 -10.67
C SER A 108 3.72 28.23 -9.92
N PHE A 109 3.87 27.98 -8.63
CA PHE A 109 4.93 28.60 -7.81
C PHE A 109 5.92 27.53 -7.31
N SER A 110 7.10 27.98 -6.88
CA SER A 110 8.21 27.18 -6.34
C SER A 110 7.95 26.68 -4.90
N LYS A 111 8.42 25.48 -4.51
CA LYS A 111 8.24 24.92 -3.15
C LYS A 111 9.11 25.71 -2.14
N ASN A 112 8.50 26.37 -1.16
CA ASN A 112 9.16 27.16 -0.10
C ASN A 112 8.75 26.72 1.32
N TYR A 113 8.21 25.52 1.46
CA TYR A 113 7.76 24.95 2.73
C TYR A 113 8.09 23.44 2.78
N GLU A 114 8.23 22.93 4.00
CA GLU A 114 8.45 21.53 4.35
C GLU A 114 7.31 21.08 5.27
N ILE A 115 6.83 19.84 5.14
CA ILE A 115 5.76 19.33 6.01
C ILE A 115 6.36 18.50 7.12
N VAL A 116 6.03 18.85 8.35
CA VAL A 116 6.50 18.18 9.56
C VAL A 116 5.33 17.48 10.23
N LEU A 117 5.42 16.16 10.36
CA LEU A 117 4.45 15.34 11.09
C LEU A 117 4.69 15.47 12.60
N GLU A 118 3.70 15.96 13.35
CA GLU A 118 3.83 16.18 14.80
C GLU A 118 3.60 14.89 15.60
N ARG A 119 2.68 14.04 15.13
CA ARG A 119 2.54 12.65 15.59
C ARG A 119 2.65 11.69 14.42
N LYS A 120 3.32 10.56 14.62
CA LYS A 120 3.39 9.47 13.63
C LYS A 120 2.51 8.30 14.04
N GLU A 121 1.33 8.60 14.57
CA GLU A 121 0.35 7.57 14.93
C GLU A 121 -0.40 7.17 13.65
N TYR A 122 0.14 6.16 12.98
CA TYR A 122 -0.49 5.55 11.83
C TYR A 122 -1.55 4.56 12.31
N TYR A 123 -2.82 4.94 12.16
CA TYR A 123 -3.98 4.06 12.39
C TYR A 123 -4.36 3.26 11.13
N GLY A 124 -3.40 3.00 10.23
CA GLY A 124 -3.69 2.20 9.06
C GLY A 124 -3.86 0.73 9.40
N THR A 125 -4.57 0.05 8.52
CA THR A 125 -4.89 -1.37 8.59
C THR A 125 -3.65 -2.23 8.29
N TRP A 126 -2.63 -2.15 9.15
CA TRP A 126 -1.52 -3.12 9.16
C TRP A 126 -2.02 -4.57 9.15
N TRP A 127 -3.22 -4.79 9.68
CA TRP A 127 -3.95 -6.05 9.58
C TRP A 127 -4.16 -6.54 8.14
N ASP A 128 -4.51 -5.68 7.19
CA ASP A 128 -4.73 -6.09 5.79
C ASP A 128 -3.42 -6.55 5.14
N VAL A 129 -2.33 -5.84 5.43
CA VAL A 129 -0.97 -6.21 4.98
C VAL A 129 -0.55 -7.54 5.59
N LEU A 130 -0.74 -7.68 6.89
CA LEU A 130 -0.36 -8.87 7.64
C LEU A 130 -1.15 -10.09 7.14
N ILE A 131 -2.45 -9.95 6.91
CA ILE A 131 -3.30 -11.00 6.33
C ILE A 131 -2.79 -11.38 4.94
N ALA A 132 -2.52 -10.41 4.06
CA ALA A 132 -2.05 -10.68 2.70
C ALA A 132 -0.70 -11.43 2.70
N VAL A 133 0.24 -11.03 3.57
CA VAL A 133 1.54 -11.69 3.72
C VAL A 133 1.37 -13.11 4.27
N VAL A 134 0.57 -13.30 5.31
CA VAL A 134 0.32 -14.62 5.92
C VAL A 134 -0.33 -15.56 4.91
N VAL A 135 -1.36 -15.11 4.19
CA VAL A 135 -2.04 -15.89 3.15
C VAL A 135 -1.06 -16.27 2.04
N SER A 136 -0.16 -15.37 1.63
CA SER A 136 0.86 -15.65 0.61
C SER A 136 1.86 -16.71 1.09
N ILE A 137 2.35 -16.60 2.33
CA ILE A 137 3.30 -17.56 2.92
C ILE A 137 2.66 -18.95 3.09
N VAL A 138 1.39 -19.03 3.48
CA VAL A 138 0.70 -20.31 3.72
C VAL A 138 0.23 -20.97 2.42
N SER A 139 -0.22 -20.19 1.44
CA SER A 139 -0.76 -20.73 0.18
C SER A 139 0.32 -21.38 -0.69
N ILE A 140 1.54 -20.83 -0.74
CA ILE A 140 2.65 -21.36 -1.54
C ILE A 140 2.97 -22.83 -1.22
N PRO A 141 3.30 -23.24 0.04
CA PRO A 141 3.62 -24.62 0.35
C PRO A 141 2.41 -25.55 0.16
N LEU A 142 1.19 -25.07 0.38
CA LEU A 142 -0.03 -25.85 0.25
C LEU A 142 -0.31 -26.18 -1.22
N ILE A 143 -0.20 -25.18 -2.11
CA ILE A 143 -0.32 -25.36 -3.56
C ILE A 143 0.83 -26.22 -4.09
N THR A 144 2.06 -26.00 -3.62
CA THR A 144 3.22 -26.82 -4.03
C THR A 144 3.03 -28.29 -3.66
N SER A 145 2.53 -28.56 -2.44
CA SER A 145 2.21 -29.91 -1.99
C SER A 145 1.11 -30.55 -2.82
N LEU A 146 0.05 -29.78 -3.15
CA LEU A 146 -1.07 -30.25 -3.96
C LEU A 146 -0.65 -30.57 -5.40
N VAL A 147 0.13 -29.69 -6.04
CA VAL A 147 0.70 -29.93 -7.37
C VAL A 147 1.59 -31.18 -7.37
N ARG A 148 2.41 -31.36 -6.33
CA ARG A 148 3.24 -32.56 -6.17
C ARG A 148 2.39 -33.82 -5.99
N ALA A 149 1.32 -33.77 -5.21
CA ALA A 149 0.41 -34.90 -5.00
C ALA A 149 -0.31 -35.29 -6.30
N VAL A 150 -0.84 -34.31 -7.05
CA VAL A 150 -1.45 -34.54 -8.36
C VAL A 150 -0.43 -35.10 -9.35
N PHE A 151 0.80 -34.58 -9.34
CA PHE A 151 1.89 -35.09 -10.17
C PHE A 151 2.19 -36.56 -9.89
N LEU A 152 2.35 -36.93 -8.60
CA LEU A 152 2.63 -38.33 -8.22
C LEU A 152 1.49 -39.26 -8.64
N TYR A 153 0.24 -38.82 -8.44
CA TYR A 153 -0.94 -39.58 -8.85
C TYR A 153 -0.98 -39.84 -10.36
N VAL A 154 -0.77 -38.80 -11.18
CA VAL A 154 -0.81 -38.92 -12.64
C VAL A 154 0.39 -39.68 -13.20
N ALA A 155 1.58 -39.49 -12.62
CA ALA A 155 2.81 -40.08 -13.16
C ALA A 155 3.02 -41.55 -12.79
N PHE A 156 2.55 -41.98 -11.61
CA PHE A 156 2.83 -43.31 -11.08
C PHE A 156 1.57 -44.18 -10.92
N GLU A 157 0.38 -43.67 -11.26
CA GLU A 157 -0.92 -44.33 -11.01
C GLU A 157 -1.09 -44.79 -9.55
N GLU A 158 -0.31 -44.24 -8.62
CA GLU A 158 -0.32 -44.66 -7.23
C GLU A 158 -1.65 -44.24 -6.57
N PRO A 159 -2.35 -45.17 -5.90
CA PRO A 159 -3.59 -44.84 -5.23
C PRO A 159 -3.34 -43.80 -4.13
N PHE A 160 -4.07 -42.68 -4.19
CA PHE A 160 -3.99 -41.48 -3.34
C PHE A 160 -4.03 -41.71 -1.80
N LYS A 161 -4.23 -42.95 -1.33
CA LYS A 161 -4.47 -43.32 0.06
C LYS A 161 -3.27 -43.09 0.98
N GLU A 162 -2.04 -43.32 0.54
CA GLU A 162 -0.87 -43.23 1.45
C GLU A 162 -0.44 -41.79 1.75
N ASN A 163 -0.48 -40.88 0.77
CA ASN A 163 -0.05 -39.49 0.99
C ASN A 163 -1.07 -38.66 1.80
N MET A 164 -2.36 -39.01 1.77
CA MET A 164 -3.38 -38.34 2.61
C MET A 164 -3.26 -38.66 4.11
N LEU A 165 -2.62 -39.76 4.49
CA LEU A 165 -2.35 -40.08 5.89
C LEU A 165 -1.41 -39.07 6.54
N VAL A 166 -0.44 -38.55 5.78
CA VAL A 166 0.51 -37.53 6.26
C VAL A 166 -0.20 -36.19 6.47
N LEU A 167 -1.05 -35.78 5.53
CA LEU A 167 -1.85 -34.54 5.64
C LEU A 167 -2.87 -34.59 6.79
N LYS A 168 -3.54 -35.75 7.01
CA LYS A 168 -4.40 -35.96 8.19
C LYS A 168 -3.64 -35.80 9.50
N LYS A 169 -2.38 -36.23 9.56
CA LYS A 169 -1.54 -36.13 10.76
C LYS A 169 -1.13 -34.68 11.07
N TYR A 170 -1.00 -33.84 10.03
CA TYR A 170 -0.70 -32.41 10.16
C TYR A 170 -1.95 -31.57 10.49
N LEU A 171 -3.13 -31.94 10.00
CA LEU A 171 -4.39 -31.24 10.26
C LEU A 171 -5.07 -31.64 11.58
N ALA A 172 -4.72 -32.79 12.15
CA ALA A 172 -5.25 -33.26 13.44
C ALA A 172 -4.49 -32.72 14.66
N ARG A 173 -3.64 -31.70 14.48
CA ARG A 173 -2.81 -31.08 15.51
C ARG A 173 -3.04 -29.58 15.54
#